data_AF-G5IYV3-F1
#
_entry.id   AF-G5IYV3-F1
#
_cell.length_a   1.000
_cell.length_b   1.000
_cell.length_c   1.000
_cell.angle_alpha   90.00
_cell.angle_beta   90.00
_cell.angle_gamma   90.00
#
_symmetry.space_group_name_H-M   'P 1'
#
loop_
_entity.id
_entity.type
_entity.pdbx_description
1 polymer ?
#
loop_
_entity_poly.entity_id
_entity_poly.type
_entity_poly.pdbx_seq_one_letter_code
_entity_poly.pdbx_strand_id
1 'polypeptide(L)'
;MSSQLSERAKQLIPKARIVSFNRWKSSHSDEVLQIFQQADDQGRYLTDEDLNNIKTLNTEQSSAVEKARFLRDNADLIVNYAREQVLATYPQITELGGGLYPPERAEACWRDFWHFLRCITYGIAGNSSQFTSLEGLQNMDLLYQELQVPLDAMICGLENLKIYSLQQFKPEQQQELTPYFDHLISHLKDFHRNPISDKI
;
A
#
# COMPACT_ATOMS: atom_id res chain seq x y z
N MET A 1 -16.60 -19.79 16.25
CA MET A 1 -15.75 -19.05 17.22
C MET A 1 -15.29 -17.80 16.50
N SER A 2 -15.82 -16.62 16.83
CA SER A 2 -15.23 -15.37 16.33
C SER A 2 -13.82 -15.30 16.92
N SER A 3 -12.78 -15.37 16.09
CA SER A 3 -11.41 -15.20 16.59
C SER A 3 -11.27 -13.72 16.96
N GLN A 4 -11.32 -13.44 18.26
CA GLN A 4 -10.98 -12.10 18.73
C GLN A 4 -9.48 -11.88 18.52
N LEU A 5 -9.11 -10.73 17.95
CA LEU A 5 -7.72 -10.30 17.81
C LEU A 5 -7.02 -10.32 19.18
N SER A 6 -5.73 -10.67 19.19
CA SER A 6 -4.92 -10.60 20.41
C SER A 6 -4.80 -9.15 20.91
N GLU A 7 -4.56 -8.97 22.21
CA GLU A 7 -4.33 -7.63 22.78
C GLU A 7 -3.13 -6.93 22.12
N ARG A 8 -2.10 -7.70 21.77
CA ARG A 8 -0.94 -7.17 21.05
C ARG A 8 -1.32 -6.69 19.65
N ALA A 9 -2.11 -7.46 18.89
CA ALA A 9 -2.62 -7.02 17.59
C ALA A 9 -3.45 -5.73 17.71
N LYS A 10 -4.36 -5.64 18.70
CA LYS A 10 -5.16 -4.43 18.96
C LYS A 10 -4.31 -3.19 19.23
N GLN A 11 -3.18 -3.35 19.94
CA GLN A 11 -2.25 -2.25 20.22
C GLN A 11 -1.40 -1.84 19.01
N LEU A 12 -1.10 -2.78 18.11
CA LEU A 12 -0.27 -2.54 16.92
C LEU A 12 -1.06 -1.92 15.77
N ILE A 13 -2.33 -2.31 15.57
CA ILE A 13 -3.20 -1.79 14.49
C ILE A 13 -3.17 -0.25 14.36
N PRO A 14 -3.42 0.56 15.41
CA PRO A 14 -3.43 2.01 15.27
C PRO A 14 -2.03 2.61 14.99
N LYS A 15 -0.95 1.84 15.25
CA LYS A 15 0.44 2.26 15.04
C LYS A 15 0.99 1.83 13.68
N ALA A 16 0.40 0.81 13.05
CA ALA A 16 0.79 0.25 11.76
C ALA A 16 0.38 1.15 10.57
N ARG A 17 0.63 2.46 10.69
CA ARG A 17 0.22 3.44 9.70
C ARG A 17 1.31 3.63 8.65
N ILE A 18 1.09 3.07 7.45
CA ILE A 18 2.07 3.03 6.36
C ILE A 18 2.49 4.42 5.91
N VAL A 19 1.57 5.38 5.86
CA VAL A 19 1.78 6.67 5.21
C VAL A 19 2.39 7.70 6.15
N SER A 20 3.33 8.50 5.64
CA SER A 20 3.81 9.72 6.27
C SER A 20 4.27 10.73 5.22
N PHE A 21 3.86 11.98 5.39
CA PHE A 21 4.26 13.09 4.51
C PHE A 21 5.33 13.99 5.14
N ASN A 22 5.95 13.57 6.26
CA ASN A 22 6.95 14.38 6.96
C ASN A 22 8.16 14.72 6.09
N ARG A 23 8.55 13.83 5.17
CA ARG A 23 9.67 14.05 4.24
C ARG A 23 9.32 14.98 3.08
N TRP A 24 8.06 15.40 2.96
CA TRP A 24 7.58 16.26 1.87
C TRP A 24 7.49 17.73 2.28
N LYS A 25 7.68 18.05 3.57
CA LYS A 25 7.59 19.42 4.12
C LYS A 25 8.52 20.44 3.46
N SER A 26 9.61 19.99 2.83
CA SER A 26 10.53 20.86 2.09
C SER A 26 10.16 21.06 0.62
N SER A 27 9.28 20.22 0.06
CA SER A 27 8.92 20.21 -1.37
C SER A 27 7.44 20.50 -1.65
N HIS A 28 6.60 20.57 -0.61
CA HIS A 28 5.15 20.77 -0.71
C HIS A 28 4.70 21.81 0.32
N SER A 29 3.68 22.60 -0.04
CA SER A 29 3.04 23.52 0.92
C SER A 29 2.23 22.75 1.97
N ASP A 30 2.03 23.36 3.14
CA ASP A 30 1.21 22.77 4.21
C ASP A 30 -0.24 22.50 3.73
N GLU A 31 -0.78 23.35 2.86
CA GLU A 31 -2.10 23.20 2.25
C GLU A 31 -2.20 21.90 1.43
N VAL A 32 -1.20 21.61 0.59
CA VAL A 32 -1.16 20.37 -0.19
C VAL A 32 -1.00 19.16 0.72
N LEU A 33 -0.12 19.25 1.73
CA LEU A 33 0.09 18.16 2.69
C LEU A 33 -1.17 17.84 3.50
N GLN A 34 -1.96 18.86 3.84
CA GLN A 34 -3.20 18.68 4.58
C GLN A 34 -4.24 17.88 3.80
N ILE A 35 -4.33 18.04 2.47
CA ILE A 35 -5.22 17.26 1.61
C ILE A 35 -4.89 15.76 1.71
N PHE A 36 -3.61 15.42 1.55
CA PHE A 36 -3.16 14.03 1.66
C PHE A 36 -3.36 13.46 3.07
N GLN A 37 -3.03 14.24 4.10
CA GLN A 37 -3.17 13.83 5.49
C GLN A 37 -4.64 13.55 5.84
N GLN A 38 -5.57 14.42 5.42
CA GLN A 38 -7.00 14.24 5.65
C GLN A 38 -7.55 13.00 4.94
N ALA A 39 -7.14 12.75 3.69
CA ALA A 39 -7.54 11.55 2.96
C ALA A 39 -7.03 10.27 3.66
N ASP A 40 -5.79 10.28 4.15
CA ASP A 40 -5.22 9.15 4.87
C ASP A 40 -5.85 8.92 6.25
N ASP A 41 -6.14 9.99 7.00
CA ASP A 41 -6.87 9.93 8.28
C ASP A 41 -8.26 9.30 8.12
N GLN A 42 -8.89 9.48 6.97
CA GLN A 42 -10.18 8.92 6.61
C GLN A 42 -10.09 7.55 5.92
N GLY A 43 -8.87 7.04 5.67
CA GLY A 43 -8.64 5.75 5.01
C GLY A 43 -9.17 5.67 3.58
N ARG A 44 -9.34 6.81 2.88
CA ARG A 44 -9.97 6.89 1.55
C ARG A 44 -8.99 7.34 0.48
N TYR A 45 -9.22 6.97 -0.78
CA TYR A 45 -8.48 7.58 -1.88
C TYR A 45 -8.74 9.09 -1.96
N LEU A 46 -7.86 9.81 -2.66
CA LEU A 46 -8.09 11.22 -3.00
C LEU A 46 -9.35 11.33 -3.86
N THR A 47 -10.25 12.21 -3.49
CA THR A 47 -11.44 12.55 -4.28
C THR A 47 -11.07 13.38 -5.50
N ASP A 48 -12.03 13.61 -6.40
CA ASP A 48 -11.80 14.52 -7.51
C ASP A 48 -11.51 15.95 -7.06
N GLU A 49 -12.15 16.39 -5.97
CA GLU A 49 -11.88 17.69 -5.35
C GLU A 49 -10.43 17.77 -4.83
N ASP A 50 -9.98 16.76 -4.07
CA ASP A 50 -8.61 16.69 -3.57
C ASP A 50 -7.59 16.78 -4.71
N LEU A 51 -7.77 15.96 -5.75
CA LEU A 51 -6.88 15.90 -6.91
C LEU A 51 -6.86 17.22 -7.69
N ASN A 52 -8.02 17.85 -7.87
CA ASN A 52 -8.11 19.14 -8.55
C ASN A 52 -7.45 20.26 -7.73
N ASN A 53 -7.60 20.24 -6.41
CA ASN A 53 -6.94 21.19 -5.51
C ASN A 53 -5.41 21.03 -5.56
N ILE A 54 -4.90 19.80 -5.50
CA ILE A 54 -3.46 19.52 -5.66
C ILE A 54 -2.95 20.06 -7.00
N LYS A 55 -3.67 19.79 -8.09
CA LYS A 55 -3.32 20.26 -9.44
C LYS A 55 -3.29 21.78 -9.56
N THR A 56 -4.23 22.48 -8.94
CA THR A 56 -4.27 23.96 -8.94
C THR A 56 -3.14 24.55 -8.10
N LEU A 57 -2.82 23.94 -6.96
CA LEU A 57 -1.74 24.39 -6.08
C LEU A 57 -0.35 24.06 -6.64
N ASN A 58 -0.23 23.04 -7.49
CA ASN A 58 1.01 22.67 -8.17
C ASN A 58 0.74 22.18 -9.60
N THR A 59 0.75 23.11 -10.56
CA THR A 59 0.43 22.79 -11.96
C THR A 59 1.41 21.82 -12.62
N GLU A 60 2.66 21.78 -12.16
CA GLU A 60 3.68 20.85 -12.68
C GLU A 60 3.34 19.38 -12.36
N GLN A 61 2.55 19.15 -11.30
CA GLN A 61 2.10 17.81 -10.89
C GLN A 61 0.87 17.30 -11.69
N SER A 62 0.34 18.09 -12.63
CA SER A 62 -0.87 17.74 -13.40
C SER A 62 -0.84 16.33 -13.98
N SER A 63 0.28 15.93 -14.60
CA SER A 63 0.43 14.59 -15.20
C SER A 63 0.38 13.48 -14.16
N ALA A 64 1.00 13.69 -12.99
CA ALA A 64 1.05 12.71 -11.91
C ALA A 64 -0.32 12.54 -11.25
N VAL A 65 -1.05 13.64 -11.05
CA VAL A 65 -2.43 13.65 -10.55
C VAL A 65 -3.36 12.83 -11.44
N GLU A 66 -3.28 12.95 -12.77
CA GLU A 66 -4.14 12.15 -13.66
C GLU A 66 -3.79 10.66 -13.63
N LYS A 67 -2.51 10.29 -13.49
CA LYS A 67 -2.10 8.88 -13.32
C LYS A 67 -2.64 8.30 -12.01
N ALA A 68 -2.57 9.06 -10.91
CA ALA A 68 -3.14 8.66 -9.63
C ALA A 68 -4.67 8.52 -9.69
N ARG A 69 -5.36 9.44 -10.38
CA ARG A 69 -6.80 9.36 -10.65
C ARG A 69 -7.17 8.08 -11.39
N PHE A 70 -6.45 7.79 -12.48
CA PHE A 70 -6.68 6.60 -13.28
C PHE A 70 -6.52 5.32 -12.44
N LEU A 71 -5.46 5.22 -11.63
CA LEU A 71 -5.23 4.06 -10.76
C LEU A 71 -6.30 3.92 -9.68
N ARG A 72 -6.75 5.02 -9.07
CA ARG A 72 -7.88 5.04 -8.13
C ARG A 72 -9.15 4.49 -8.80
N ASP A 73 -9.48 4.98 -9.98
CA ASP A 73 -10.73 4.63 -10.68
C ASP A 73 -10.75 3.17 -11.15
N ASN A 74 -9.57 2.55 -11.28
CA ASN A 74 -9.40 1.14 -11.65
C ASN A 74 -8.99 0.24 -10.47
N ALA A 75 -9.05 0.74 -9.22
CA ALA A 75 -8.53 0.03 -8.05
C ALA A 75 -9.12 -1.38 -7.89
N ASP A 76 -10.44 -1.53 -8.08
CA ASP A 76 -11.12 -2.83 -7.95
C ASP A 76 -10.62 -3.84 -8.99
N LEU A 77 -10.38 -3.41 -10.24
CA LEU A 77 -9.84 -4.27 -11.28
C LEU A 77 -8.40 -4.71 -10.96
N ILE A 78 -7.58 -3.76 -10.53
CA ILE A 78 -6.18 -3.99 -10.16
C ILE A 78 -6.10 -4.99 -8.98
N VAL A 79 -6.90 -4.77 -7.93
CA VAL A 79 -6.93 -5.63 -6.74
C VAL A 79 -7.48 -7.02 -7.08
N ASN A 80 -8.53 -7.12 -7.89
CA ASN A 80 -9.08 -8.41 -8.32
C ASN A 80 -8.06 -9.22 -9.12
N TYR A 81 -7.34 -8.58 -10.05
CA TYR A 81 -6.26 -9.24 -10.79
C TYR A 81 -5.18 -9.77 -9.83
N ALA A 82 -4.68 -8.94 -8.91
CA ALA A 82 -3.66 -9.36 -7.95
C ALA A 82 -4.14 -10.54 -7.07
N ARG A 83 -5.38 -10.50 -6.61
CA ARG A 83 -6.01 -11.59 -5.87
C ARG A 83 -6.02 -12.89 -6.68
N GLU A 84 -6.43 -12.85 -7.94
CA GLU A 84 -6.46 -14.04 -8.81
C GLU A 84 -5.06 -14.64 -8.99
N GLN A 85 -4.03 -13.79 -9.15
CA GLN A 85 -2.65 -14.28 -9.26
C GLN A 85 -2.14 -14.92 -7.97
N VAL A 86 -2.50 -14.36 -6.80
CA VAL A 86 -2.18 -14.97 -5.50
C VAL A 86 -2.86 -16.34 -5.37
N LEU A 87 -4.14 -16.44 -5.70
CA LEU A 87 -4.88 -17.72 -5.62
C LEU A 87 -4.35 -18.75 -6.62
N ALA A 88 -3.92 -18.34 -7.81
CA ALA A 88 -3.28 -19.23 -8.78
C ALA A 88 -1.90 -19.72 -8.31
N THR A 89 -1.13 -18.84 -7.67
CA THR A 89 0.22 -19.16 -7.14
C THR A 89 0.15 -20.02 -5.88
N TYR A 90 -0.87 -19.81 -5.03
CA TYR A 90 -1.09 -20.53 -3.78
C TYR A 90 -2.52 -21.12 -3.71
N PRO A 91 -2.82 -22.19 -4.47
CA PRO A 91 -4.20 -22.70 -4.62
C PRO A 91 -4.92 -23.08 -3.33
N GLN A 92 -4.17 -23.51 -2.31
CA GLN A 92 -4.71 -23.98 -1.02
C GLN A 92 -4.69 -22.92 0.08
N ILE A 93 -4.29 -21.67 -0.22
CA ILE A 93 -4.05 -20.65 0.81
C ILE A 93 -5.31 -20.25 1.58
N THR A 94 -6.48 -20.42 0.98
CA THR A 94 -7.79 -20.13 1.58
C THR A 94 -8.51 -21.37 2.12
N GLU A 95 -7.93 -22.56 1.94
CA GLU A 95 -8.47 -23.83 2.45
C GLU A 95 -8.16 -23.99 3.95
N LEU A 96 -8.82 -24.96 4.60
CA LEU A 96 -8.54 -25.30 6.01
C LEU A 96 -7.04 -25.58 6.23
N GLY A 97 -6.41 -24.79 7.09
CA GLY A 97 -4.97 -24.86 7.36
C GLY A 97 -4.10 -23.94 6.49
N GLY A 98 -4.69 -23.31 5.47
CA GLY A 98 -4.04 -22.29 4.64
C GLY A 98 -3.87 -20.94 5.38
N GLY A 99 -2.87 -20.17 4.97
CA GLY A 99 -2.49 -18.90 5.62
C GLY A 99 -3.54 -17.78 5.55
N LEU A 100 -4.52 -17.90 4.66
CA LEU A 100 -5.65 -16.96 4.50
C LEU A 100 -7.00 -17.59 4.92
N TYR A 101 -6.98 -18.74 5.58
CA TYR A 101 -8.15 -19.29 6.26
C TYR A 101 -8.20 -18.83 7.73
N PRO A 102 -9.38 -18.52 8.29
CA PRO A 102 -10.74 -18.55 7.69
C PRO A 102 -11.02 -17.39 6.72
N PRO A 103 -12.15 -17.40 5.97
CA PRO A 103 -12.44 -16.43 4.91
C PRO A 103 -12.25 -14.95 5.30
N GLU A 104 -12.52 -14.57 6.55
CA GLU A 104 -12.29 -13.20 7.04
C GLU A 104 -10.81 -12.76 6.96
N ARG A 105 -9.85 -13.69 7.01
CA ARG A 105 -8.42 -13.39 6.80
C ARG A 105 -8.12 -13.13 5.34
N ALA A 106 -8.71 -13.89 4.43
CA ALA A 106 -8.62 -13.61 3.00
C ALA A 106 -9.20 -12.22 2.69
N GLU A 107 -10.38 -11.90 3.21
CA GLU A 107 -10.98 -10.59 3.03
C GLU A 107 -10.12 -9.45 3.62
N ALA A 108 -9.42 -9.68 4.74
CA ALA A 108 -8.46 -8.73 5.27
C ALA A 108 -7.27 -8.52 4.31
N CYS A 109 -6.69 -9.61 3.78
CA CYS A 109 -5.61 -9.54 2.81
C CYS A 109 -6.01 -8.76 1.54
N TRP A 110 -7.22 -8.96 1.02
CA TRP A 110 -7.70 -8.22 -0.16
C TRP A 110 -7.93 -6.74 0.14
N ARG A 111 -8.40 -6.40 1.36
CA ARG A 111 -8.47 -5.00 1.81
C ARG A 111 -7.09 -4.36 1.93
N ASP A 112 -6.07 -5.11 2.37
CA ASP A 112 -4.70 -4.59 2.43
C ASP A 112 -4.16 -4.24 1.04
N PHE A 113 -4.47 -5.03 0.00
CA PHE A 113 -4.10 -4.70 -1.38
C PHE A 113 -4.69 -3.37 -1.85
N TRP A 114 -5.97 -3.14 -1.54
CA TRP A 114 -6.63 -1.87 -1.81
C TRP A 114 -5.96 -0.71 -1.05
N HIS A 115 -5.62 -0.91 0.23
CA HIS A 115 -4.92 0.10 1.02
C HIS A 115 -3.49 0.37 0.52
N PHE A 116 -2.76 -0.65 0.08
CA PHE A 116 -1.43 -0.47 -0.51
C PHE A 116 -1.49 0.35 -1.79
N LEU A 117 -2.41 0.03 -2.70
CA LEU A 117 -2.62 0.79 -3.91
C LEU A 117 -2.99 2.24 -3.58
N ARG A 118 -3.85 2.49 -2.59
CA ARG A 118 -4.15 3.84 -2.09
C ARG A 118 -2.88 4.61 -1.68
N CYS A 119 -2.02 4.00 -0.86
CA CYS A 119 -0.77 4.64 -0.43
C CYS A 119 0.13 4.99 -1.62
N ILE A 120 0.25 4.07 -2.59
CA ILE A 120 1.01 4.28 -3.83
C ILE A 120 0.43 5.45 -4.63
N THR A 121 -0.91 5.56 -4.75
CA THR A 121 -1.53 6.69 -5.46
C THR A 121 -1.27 8.04 -4.79
N TYR A 122 -1.12 8.10 -3.47
CA TYR A 122 -0.70 9.33 -2.80
C TYR A 122 0.72 9.72 -3.21
N GLY A 123 1.65 8.76 -3.18
CA GLY A 123 3.02 8.98 -3.63
C GLY A 123 3.06 9.54 -5.05
N ILE A 124 2.31 8.92 -5.96
CA ILE A 124 2.21 9.35 -7.36
C ILE A 124 1.63 10.77 -7.44
N ALA A 125 0.48 11.04 -6.82
CA ALA A 125 -0.15 12.36 -6.88
C ALA A 125 0.74 13.48 -6.29
N GLY A 126 1.50 13.17 -5.23
CA GLY A 126 2.49 14.08 -4.63
C GLY A 126 3.87 14.05 -5.29
N ASN A 127 4.01 13.34 -6.43
CA ASN A 127 5.25 13.19 -7.18
C ASN A 127 6.49 12.86 -6.30
N SER A 128 6.31 11.99 -5.30
CA SER A 128 7.34 11.62 -4.35
C SER A 128 7.17 10.19 -3.86
N SER A 129 8.18 9.35 -4.08
CA SER A 129 8.17 7.95 -3.62
C SER A 129 8.33 7.81 -2.10
N GLN A 130 8.74 8.87 -1.40
CA GLN A 130 8.95 8.85 0.05
C GLN A 130 7.67 9.10 0.84
N PHE A 131 6.60 8.35 0.54
CA PHE A 131 5.29 8.48 1.18
C PHE A 131 5.10 7.60 2.42
N THR A 132 6.10 6.80 2.81
CA THR A 132 5.98 5.84 3.91
C THR A 132 6.56 6.31 5.24
N SER A 133 5.98 5.84 6.34
CA SER A 133 6.45 5.97 7.72
C SER A 133 7.34 4.80 8.10
N LEU A 134 8.59 5.05 8.50
CA LEU A 134 9.47 3.99 8.98
C LEU A 134 8.93 3.34 10.26
N GLU A 135 8.47 4.14 11.22
CA GLU A 135 7.86 3.65 12.46
C GLU A 135 6.57 2.87 12.17
N GLY A 136 5.75 3.37 11.24
CA GLY A 136 4.52 2.71 10.84
C GLY A 136 4.76 1.34 10.21
N LEU A 137 5.74 1.24 9.31
CA LEU A 137 6.16 -0.01 8.69
C LEU A 137 6.75 -0.99 9.72
N GLN A 138 7.52 -0.52 10.70
CA GLN A 138 8.03 -1.37 11.78
C GLN A 138 6.90 -1.95 12.63
N ASN A 139 5.89 -1.14 12.99
CA ASN A 139 4.71 -1.63 13.71
C ASN A 139 3.87 -2.59 12.84
N MET A 140 3.82 -2.35 11.54
CA MET A 140 3.15 -3.24 10.59
C MET A 140 3.84 -4.60 10.47
N ASP A 141 5.18 -4.64 10.44
CA ASP A 141 5.95 -5.89 10.48
C ASP A 141 5.60 -6.69 11.75
N LEU A 142 5.65 -6.05 12.93
CA LEU A 142 5.26 -6.67 14.19
C LEU A 142 3.81 -7.17 14.18
N LEU A 143 2.89 -6.43 13.55
CA LEU A 143 1.50 -6.82 13.40
C LEU A 143 1.37 -8.06 12.51
N TYR A 144 2.10 -8.10 11.40
CA TYR A 144 2.09 -9.22 10.47
C TYR A 144 2.66 -10.49 11.09
N GLN A 145 3.70 -10.38 11.94
CA GLN A 145 4.21 -11.49 12.76
C GLN A 145 3.14 -12.00 13.72
N GLU A 146 2.51 -11.09 14.46
CA GLU A 146 1.48 -11.42 15.46
C GLU A 146 0.26 -12.10 14.82
N LEU A 147 -0.14 -11.65 13.63
CA LEU A 147 -1.26 -12.20 12.87
C LEU A 147 -0.87 -13.38 11.97
N GLN A 148 0.39 -13.79 11.96
CA GLN A 148 0.93 -14.85 11.09
C GLN A 148 0.52 -14.67 9.63
N VAL A 149 0.68 -13.45 9.11
CA VAL A 149 0.33 -13.11 7.72
C VAL A 149 1.28 -13.84 6.77
N PRO A 150 0.78 -14.52 5.73
CA PRO A 150 1.63 -15.19 4.73
C PRO A 150 2.32 -14.14 3.84
N LEU A 151 3.51 -13.70 4.26
CA LEU A 151 4.23 -12.59 3.62
C LEU A 151 4.57 -12.84 2.15
N ASP A 152 4.93 -14.06 1.77
CA ASP A 152 5.19 -14.41 0.38
C ASP A 152 3.96 -14.16 -0.51
N ALA A 153 2.75 -14.49 -0.01
CA ALA A 153 1.50 -14.22 -0.71
C ALA A 153 1.19 -12.71 -0.77
N MET A 154 1.51 -11.95 0.28
CA MET A 154 1.37 -10.48 0.27
C MET A 154 2.29 -9.83 -0.75
N ILE A 155 3.56 -10.28 -0.82
CA ILE A 155 4.55 -9.78 -1.79
C ILE A 155 4.11 -10.15 -3.20
N CYS A 156 3.67 -11.39 -3.43
CA CYS A 156 3.11 -11.83 -4.72
C CYS A 156 1.94 -10.94 -5.16
N GLY A 157 1.02 -10.62 -4.24
CA GLY A 157 -0.09 -9.70 -4.51
C GLY A 157 0.38 -8.31 -4.89
N LEU A 158 1.30 -7.71 -4.12
CA LEU A 158 1.81 -6.37 -4.38
C LEU A 158 2.62 -6.27 -5.68
N GLU A 159 3.37 -7.32 -6.03
CA GLU A 159 4.03 -7.42 -7.35
C GLU A 159 3.02 -7.48 -8.50
N ASN A 160 1.89 -8.18 -8.32
CA ASN A 160 0.84 -8.23 -9.32
C ASN A 160 0.00 -6.94 -9.39
N LEU A 161 -0.17 -6.21 -8.27
CA LEU A 161 -0.69 -4.85 -8.29
C LEU A 161 0.18 -3.97 -9.19
N LYS A 162 1.51 -4.05 -9.04
CA LYS A 162 2.48 -3.33 -9.89
C LYS A 162 2.33 -3.73 -11.36
N ILE A 163 2.38 -5.03 -11.67
CA ILE A 163 2.33 -5.54 -13.05
C ILE A 163 1.08 -5.01 -13.77
N TYR A 164 -0.11 -5.24 -13.20
CA TYR A 164 -1.35 -4.86 -13.85
C TYR A 164 -1.51 -3.34 -13.96
N SER A 165 -1.09 -2.60 -12.93
CA SER A 165 -1.12 -1.13 -12.93
C SER A 165 -0.25 -0.56 -14.05
N LEU A 166 1.01 -1.02 -14.17
CA LEU A 166 1.96 -0.48 -15.14
C LEU A 166 1.55 -0.81 -16.59
N GLN A 167 0.95 -1.97 -16.84
CA GLN A 167 0.46 -2.35 -18.17
C GLN A 167 -0.57 -1.38 -18.76
N GLN A 168 -1.22 -0.55 -17.93
CA GLN A 168 -2.18 0.46 -18.39
C GLN A 168 -1.53 1.72 -18.96
N PHE A 169 -0.22 1.87 -18.82
CA PHE A 169 0.52 3.08 -19.20
C PHE A 169 1.56 2.81 -20.29
N LYS A 170 2.00 3.87 -20.97
CA LYS A 170 3.07 3.79 -21.98
C LYS A 170 4.42 3.47 -21.31
N PRO A 171 5.40 2.88 -22.03
CA PRO A 171 6.68 2.48 -21.46
C PRO A 171 7.41 3.58 -20.66
N GLU A 172 7.36 4.84 -21.12
CA GLU A 172 8.01 5.95 -20.43
C GLU A 172 7.33 6.24 -19.08
N GLN A 173 6.00 6.18 -19.04
CA GLN A 173 5.21 6.36 -17.83
C GLN A 173 5.37 5.15 -16.88
N GLN A 174 5.58 3.95 -17.42
CA GLN A 174 5.86 2.77 -16.59
C GLN A 174 7.17 2.95 -15.80
N GLN A 175 8.21 3.48 -16.44
CA GLN A 175 9.48 3.78 -15.78
C GLN A 175 9.31 4.85 -14.69
N GLU A 176 8.50 5.87 -14.96
CA GLU A 176 8.18 6.92 -13.98
C GLU A 176 7.40 6.39 -12.76
N LEU A 177 6.46 5.46 -12.97
CA LEU A 177 5.60 4.93 -11.92
C LEU A 177 6.23 3.78 -11.12
N THR A 178 7.19 3.07 -11.71
CA THR A 178 7.86 1.91 -11.11
C THR A 178 8.41 2.16 -9.69
N PRO A 179 9.12 3.28 -9.42
CA PRO A 179 9.68 3.57 -8.10
C PRO A 179 8.67 3.62 -6.96
N TYR A 180 7.41 4.01 -7.22
CA TYR A 180 6.38 4.10 -6.17
C TYR A 180 5.95 2.72 -5.68
N PHE A 181 5.81 1.76 -6.61
CA PHE A 181 5.51 0.37 -6.28
C PHE A 181 6.73 -0.31 -5.63
N ASP A 182 7.92 -0.13 -6.21
CA ASP A 182 9.15 -0.75 -5.68
C ASP A 182 9.51 -0.26 -4.29
N HIS A 183 9.21 1.00 -3.97
CA HIS A 183 9.38 1.54 -2.62
C HIS A 183 8.60 0.74 -1.58
N LEU A 184 7.32 0.45 -1.82
CA LEU A 184 6.51 -0.33 -0.88
C LEU A 184 6.87 -1.83 -0.90
N ILE A 185 7.13 -2.41 -2.09
CA ILE A 185 7.53 -3.82 -2.24
C ILE A 185 8.83 -4.11 -1.50
N SER A 186 9.84 -3.24 -1.62
CA SER A 186 11.12 -3.41 -0.94
C SER A 186 10.97 -3.42 0.58
N HIS A 187 10.17 -2.51 1.14
CA HIS A 187 9.86 -2.52 2.56
C HIS A 187 9.21 -3.83 3.02
N LEU A 188 8.22 -4.35 2.29
CA LEU A 188 7.58 -5.63 2.65
C LEU A 188 8.55 -6.82 2.53
N LYS A 189 9.45 -6.83 1.53
CA LYS A 189 10.48 -7.85 1.38
C LYS A 189 11.51 -7.85 2.51
N ASP A 190 11.67 -6.72 3.18
CA ASP A 190 12.56 -6.58 4.33
C ASP A 190 11.88 -6.90 5.67
N PHE A 191 10.56 -7.13 5.69
CA PHE A 191 9.88 -7.58 6.91
C PHE A 191 10.48 -8.89 7.41
N HIS A 192 10.54 -9.05 8.72
CA HIS A 192 11.13 -10.21 9.40
C HIS A 192 12.63 -10.41 9.19
N ARG A 193 13.32 -9.56 8.40
CA ARG A 193 14.78 -9.52 8.38
C ARG A 193 15.27 -8.85 9.66
N ASN A 194 15.54 -9.66 10.68
CA ASN A 194 16.20 -9.19 11.90
C ASN A 194 17.63 -8.74 11.56
N PRO A 195 18.05 -7.48 11.84
CA PRO A 195 19.46 -7.09 11.73
C PRO A 195 20.37 -7.73 12.81
N ILE A 196 19.86 -8.71 13.58
CA ILE A 196 20.54 -9.30 14.75
C ILE A 196 21.16 -10.69 14.42
N SER A 197 20.90 -11.28 13.26
CA SER A 197 21.53 -12.58 12.90
C SER A 197 22.95 -12.49 12.33
N ASP A 198 23.49 -11.29 12.08
CA ASP A 198 24.84 -11.09 11.52
C ASP A 198 25.90 -10.65 12.54
N LYS A 199 25.67 -10.87 13.84
CA LYS A 199 26.68 -10.70 14.89
C LYS A 199 26.66 -11.86 15.88
N ILE A 200 27.13 -13.03 15.44
CA ILE A 200 27.78 -14.04 16.29
C ILE A 200 29.00 -14.56 15.54
#